data_AF-A0AB39HFC1-F1
#
_entry.id   AF-A0AB39HFC1-F1
#
_cell.length_a   1.000
_cell.length_b   1.000
_cell.length_c   1.000
_cell.angle_alpha   90.00
_cell.angle_beta   90.00
_cell.angle_gamma   90.00
#
_symmetry.space_group_name_H-M   'P 1'
#
loop_
_entity.id
_entity.type
_entity.pdbx_description
1 polymer ?
#
loop_
_entity_poly.entity_id
_entity_poly.type
_entity_poly.pdbx_seq_one_letter_code
_entity_poly.pdbx_strand_id
1 'polypeptide(L)' 'MTETNASLDNAPDEVKLAVDLIYLLESNQIEIETALKALKIVENDLKNKQSS' A
#
# COMPACT_ATOMS: atom_id res chain seq x y z
N MET A 1 23.44 -3.98 13.37
CA MET A 1 22.54 -4.30 12.26
C MET A 1 22.08 -2.99 11.65
N THR A 2 22.78 -2.56 10.62
CA THR A 2 22.62 -1.27 9.96
C THR A 2 22.51 -1.58 8.48
N GLU A 3 21.30 -1.66 7.91
CA GLU A 3 21.13 -1.59 6.44
C GLU A 3 19.70 -1.52 5.84
N THR A 4 18.61 -1.24 6.57
CA THR A 4 17.27 -1.19 5.92
C THR A 4 16.44 0.08 6.06
N ASN A 5 16.94 1.14 6.70
CA ASN A 5 16.15 2.38 6.87
C ASN A 5 16.51 3.52 5.91
N ALA A 6 17.62 3.45 5.16
CA ALA A 6 18.01 4.53 4.26
C ALA A 6 17.34 4.48 2.87
N SER A 7 16.64 3.39 2.54
CA SER A 7 16.16 3.15 1.16
C SER A 7 14.71 3.53 0.91
N LEU A 8 13.89 3.73 1.95
CA LEU A 8 12.49 4.18 1.80
C LEU A 8 12.37 5.70 1.75
N ASP A 9 13.27 6.45 2.40
CA ASP A 9 13.21 7.91 2.42
C ASP A 9 13.36 8.53 1.02
N ASN A 10 14.10 7.86 0.13
CA ASN A 10 14.31 8.27 -1.26
C ASN A 10 13.42 7.53 -2.28
N ALA A 11 12.55 6.63 -1.82
CA ALA A 11 11.66 5.90 -2.71
C ALA A 11 10.59 6.83 -3.31
N PRO A 12 10.01 6.51 -4.49
CA PRO A 12 8.82 7.19 -4.98
C PRO A 12 7.67 7.12 -3.97
N ASP A 13 6.81 8.14 -3.95
CA ASP A 13 5.72 8.27 -2.97
C ASP A 13 4.77 7.07 -3.02
N GLU A 14 4.50 6.53 -4.21
CA GLU A 14 3.66 5.33 -4.39
C GLU A 14 4.29 4.08 -3.76
N VAL A 15 5.61 3.98 -3.72
CA VAL A 15 6.32 2.86 -3.10
C VAL A 15 6.26 2.97 -1.58
N LYS A 16 6.47 4.17 -1.03
CA LYS A 16 6.33 4.41 0.42
C LYS A 16 4.93 4.08 0.90
N LEU A 17 3.91 4.59 0.18
CA LEU A 17 2.52 4.34 0.51
C LEU A 17 2.17 2.84 0.40
N ALA A 18 2.68 2.13 -0.60
CA ALA A 18 2.47 0.70 -0.72
C ALA A 18 3.06 -0.06 0.49
N VAL A 19 4.25 0.32 0.96
CA VAL A 19 4.87 -0.28 2.15
C VAL A 19 4.04 -0.02 3.41
N ASP A 20 3.57 1.22 3.60
CA ASP A 20 2.71 1.55 4.74
C ASP A 20 1.38 0.76 4.72
N LEU A 21 0.78 0.61 3.53
CA LEU A 21 -0.44 -0.18 3.36
C LEU A 21 -0.21 -1.66 3.64
N ILE A 22 0.91 -2.24 3.17
CA ILE A 22 1.27 -3.63 3.46
C ILE A 22 1.42 -3.82 4.97
N TYR A 23 2.18 -2.94 5.63
CA TYR A 23 2.37 -2.98 7.08
C TYR A 23 1.04 -2.91 7.84
N LEU A 24 0.12 -2.04 7.41
CA LEU A 24 -1.21 -1.93 8.02
C LEU A 24 -2.02 -3.23 7.87
N LEU A 25 -2.02 -3.83 6.69
CA LEU A 25 -2.76 -5.07 6.40
C LEU A 25 -2.19 -6.25 7.21
N GLU A 26 -0.87 -6.38 7.26
CA GLU A 26 -0.19 -7.42 8.04
C GLU A 26 -0.40 -7.25 9.54
N SER A 27 -0.29 -6.01 10.04
CA SER A 27 -0.49 -5.70 11.48
C SER A 27 -1.91 -6.01 11.95
N ASN A 28 -2.89 -5.95 11.05
CA ASN A 28 -4.29 -6.31 11.32
C ASN A 28 -4.62 -7.77 10.95
N GLN A 29 -3.61 -8.58 10.58
CA GLN A 29 -3.76 -9.99 10.20
C GLN A 29 -4.83 -10.20 9.11
N ILE A 30 -4.87 -9.28 8.14
CA ILE A 30 -5.83 -9.36 7.04
C ILE A 30 -5.37 -10.44 6.07
N GLU A 31 -6.26 -11.40 5.80
CA GLU A 31 -6.03 -12.44 4.79
C GLU A 31 -5.70 -11.84 3.42
N ILE A 32 -4.70 -12.42 2.74
CA ILE A 32 -4.18 -11.91 1.46
C ILE A 32 -5.30 -11.73 0.43
N GLU A 33 -6.21 -12.71 0.32
CA GLU A 33 -7.32 -12.65 -0.63
C GLU A 33 -8.27 -11.47 -0.33
N THR A 34 -8.54 -11.22 0.95
CA THR A 34 -9.36 -10.09 1.41
C THR A 34 -8.68 -8.76 1.13
N ALA A 35 -7.38 -8.66 1.42
CA ALA A 35 -6.57 -7.48 1.13
C ALA A 35 -6.58 -7.14 -0.37
N LEU A 36 -6.34 -8.12 -1.24
CA LEU A 36 -6.37 -7.93 -2.69
C LEU A 36 -7.73 -7.44 -3.20
N LYS A 37 -8.83 -8.03 -2.70
CA LYS A 37 -10.20 -7.59 -3.03
C LYS A 37 -10.45 -6.15 -2.60
N ALA A 38 -10.03 -5.78 -1.38
CA ALA A 38 -10.17 -4.42 -0.86
C ALA A 38 -9.35 -3.41 -1.67
N LEU A 39 -8.08 -3.72 -1.98
CA LEU A 39 -7.22 -2.87 -2.81
C LEU A 39 -7.81 -2.65 -4.20
N LYS A 40 -8.47 -3.66 -4.79
CA LYS A 40 -9.16 -3.51 -6.07
C LYS A 40 -10.33 -2.53 -6.01
N ILE A 41 -11.08 -2.52 -4.91
CA ILE A 41 -12.17 -1.57 -4.68
C ILE A 41 -11.61 -0.14 -4.57
N VAL A 42 -10.54 0.04 -3.80
CA VAL A 42 -9.85 1.33 -3.64
C VAL A 42 -9.32 1.84 -4.98
N GLU A 43 -8.65 0.98 -5.76
CA GLU A 43 -8.15 1.32 -7.11
C GLU A 43 -9.28 1.83 -8.02
N ASN A 44 -10.43 1.14 -8.02
CA ASN A 44 -11.58 1.53 -8.84
C ASN A 44 -12.19 2.87 -8.37
N ASP A 45 -12.29 3.13 -7.08
CA ASP A 45 -12.78 4.41 -6.53
C ASP A 45 -11.88 5.58 -6.95
N LEU A 46 -10.56 5.41 -6.85
CA LEU A 46 -9.60 6.43 -7.29
C LEU A 46 -9.69 6.71 -8.79
N LYS A 47 -9.83 5.67 -9.62
CA LYS A 47 -10.03 5.81 -11.07
C LYS A 47 -11.31 6.55 -11.44
N ASN A 48 -12.40 6.28 -10.72
CA ASN A 48 -13.66 6.98 -10.90
C ASN A 48 -13.52 8.47 -10.56
N LYS A 49 -12.80 8.79 -9.47
CA LYS A 49 -12.51 10.17 -9.06
C LYS A 49 -11.57 10.91 -10.01
N GLN A 50 -10.61 10.22 -10.62
CA GLN A 50 -9.72 10.80 -11.62
C GLN A 50 -10.46 11.18 -12.92
N SER A 51 -11.56 10.48 -13.23
CA SER A 51 -12.35 10.68 -14.44
C SER A 51 -13.51 11.69 -14.25
N SER A 52 -13.63 12.27 -13.05
CA SER A 52 -14.66 13.24 -12.66
C SER A 52 -14.06 14.64 -12.55
#